data_AF-A0A2A3AEZ3-F1
#
_entry.id   AF-A0A2A3AEZ3-F1
#
_cell.length_a   1.000
_cell.length_b   1.000
_cell.length_c   1.000
_cell.angle_alpha   90.00
_cell.angle_beta   90.00
_cell.angle_gamma   90.00
#
_symmetry.space_group_name_H-M   'P 1'
#
loop_
_entity.id
_entity.type
_entity.pdbx_description
1 polymer ?
#
loop_
_entity_poly.entity_id
_entity_poly.type
_entity_poly.pdbx_seq_one_letter_code
_entity_poly.pdbx_strand_id
1 'polypeptide(L)'
;MEPLIVLVVVTLAVRAAGMARFSRLRPWRIALRGGLAAMFFMTGVVHFVGMRAEMIEMVPPALPAPELLVTVTGVLELLGTLGLLWSRTAPWAAGGLALMLVAMFPANVYAAVSGLTSGPMEALLPRTLIQIVFLAATLAVAVPHFRDRRRIGRDAGRRSSEEVIVNS
;
A
#
# COMPACT_ATOMS: atom_id res chain seq x y z
N MET A 1 12.91 9.23 3.73
CA MET A 1 11.99 10.29 3.23
C MET A 1 11.64 10.14 1.75
N GLU A 2 12.51 9.54 0.93
CA GLU A 2 12.34 9.45 -0.53
C GLU A 2 10.99 8.88 -1.00
N PRO A 3 10.44 7.79 -0.41
CA PRO A 3 9.17 7.23 -0.88
C PRO A 3 7.99 8.18 -0.65
N LEU A 4 8.02 8.98 0.42
CA LEU A 4 6.99 9.97 0.70
C LEU A 4 6.98 11.08 -0.34
N ILE A 5 8.17 11.54 -0.74
CA ILE A 5 8.33 12.57 -1.77
C ILE A 5 7.76 12.05 -3.10
N VAL A 6 8.12 10.82 -3.50
CA VAL A 6 7.60 10.21 -4.73
C VAL A 6 6.07 10.11 -4.69
N LEU A 7 5.49 9.62 -3.59
CA LEU A 7 4.05 9.53 -3.42
C LEU A 7 3.37 10.89 -3.62
N VAL A 8 3.84 11.93 -2.93
CA VAL A 8 3.24 13.27 -2.98
C VAL A 8 3.42 13.91 -4.35
N VAL A 9 4.65 13.94 -4.87
CA VAL A 9 4.98 14.59 -6.15
C VAL A 9 4.21 13.95 -7.31
N VAL A 10 4.23 12.61 -7.40
CA VAL A 10 3.54 11.91 -8.49
C VAL A 10 2.02 12.06 -8.36
N THR A 11 1.47 12.00 -7.13
CA THR A 11 0.04 12.26 -6.92
C THR A 11 -0.34 13.66 -7.38
N LEU A 12 0.42 14.68 -7.00
CA LEU A 12 0.14 16.07 -7.40
C LEU A 12 0.29 16.27 -8.91
N ALA A 13 1.32 15.69 -9.53
CA ALA A 13 1.54 15.75 -10.97
C ALA A 13 0.39 15.11 -11.77
N VAL A 14 -0.02 13.89 -11.39
CA VAL A 14 -1.15 13.19 -12.04
C VAL A 14 -2.45 13.96 -11.81
N ARG A 15 -2.63 14.57 -10.63
CA ARG A 15 -3.81 15.38 -10.33
C ARG A 15 -3.86 16.68 -11.15
N ALA A 16 -2.74 17.37 -11.30
CA ALA A 16 -2.61 18.58 -12.12
C ALA A 16 -2.85 18.27 -13.60
N ALA A 17 -2.28 17.18 -14.11
CA ALA A 17 -2.51 16.71 -15.48
C ALA A 17 -3.99 16.32 -15.73
N GLY A 18 -4.65 15.73 -14.73
CA GLY A 18 -6.08 15.38 -14.78
C GLY A 18 -7.00 16.61 -14.81
N MET A 19 -6.67 17.66 -14.05
CA MET A 19 -7.40 18.94 -14.06
C MET A 19 -7.31 19.67 -15.40
N ALA A 20 -6.22 19.50 -16.14
CA ALA A 20 -6.01 20.14 -17.43
C ALA A 20 -6.75 19.44 -18.59
N ARG A 21 -7.24 18.20 -18.41
CA ARG A 21 -7.72 17.38 -19.54
C ARG A 21 -9.20 16.93 -19.48
N PHE A 22 -9.79 16.52 -18.35
CA PHE A 22 -11.21 16.05 -18.33
C PHE A 22 -11.91 16.17 -16.94
N SER A 23 -13.25 16.11 -16.96
CA SER A 23 -14.28 16.55 -16.01
C SER A 23 -14.27 16.04 -14.54
N ARG A 24 -15.10 16.71 -13.70
CA ARG A 24 -14.93 17.03 -12.27
C ARG A 24 -15.06 15.94 -11.20
N LEU A 25 -15.33 14.67 -11.47
CA LEU A 25 -15.62 13.70 -10.38
C LEU A 25 -15.04 12.30 -10.62
N ARG A 26 -13.71 12.17 -10.60
CA ARG A 26 -12.93 10.99 -10.12
C ARG A 26 -11.39 11.20 -10.04
N PRO A 27 -10.78 12.41 -10.00
CA PRO A 27 -9.35 12.54 -10.33
C PRO A 27 -8.42 12.12 -9.19
N TRP A 28 -8.85 12.31 -7.93
CA TRP A 28 -7.94 12.16 -6.78
C TRP A 28 -7.57 10.71 -6.49
N ARG A 29 -8.48 9.74 -6.71
CA ARG A 29 -8.20 8.31 -6.51
C ARG A 29 -7.24 7.76 -7.56
N ILE A 30 -7.36 8.24 -8.80
CA ILE A 30 -6.46 7.87 -9.90
C ILE A 30 -5.08 8.45 -9.62
N ALA A 31 -5.01 9.72 -9.22
CA ALA A 31 -3.77 10.36 -8.81
C ALA A 31 -3.08 9.62 -7.65
N LEU A 32 -3.84 9.28 -6.59
CA LEU A 32 -3.31 8.54 -5.45
C LEU A 32 -2.83 7.14 -5.83
N ARG A 33 -3.56 6.44 -6.72
CA ARG A 33 -3.12 5.14 -7.26
C ARG A 33 -1.82 5.26 -8.04
N GLY A 34 -1.68 6.31 -8.86
CA GLY A 34 -0.44 6.60 -9.59
C GLY A 34 0.72 6.88 -8.65
N GLY A 35 0.51 7.69 -7.61
CA GLY A 35 1.53 7.97 -6.60
C GLY A 35 1.92 6.73 -5.79
N LEU A 36 0.95 5.92 -5.37
CA LEU A 36 1.21 4.66 -4.68
C LEU A 36 1.97 3.67 -5.57
N ALA A 37 1.59 3.54 -6.84
CA ALA A 37 2.30 2.67 -7.78
C ALA A 37 3.75 3.14 -7.98
N ALA A 38 3.99 4.43 -8.19
CA ALA A 38 5.35 4.95 -8.35
C ALA A 38 6.20 4.77 -7.08
N MET A 39 5.61 5.01 -5.91
CA MET A 39 6.26 4.79 -4.63
C MET A 39 6.64 3.32 -4.43
N PHE A 40 5.68 2.39 -4.54
CA PHE A 40 5.93 0.95 -4.35
C PHE A 40 6.83 0.35 -5.43
N PHE A 41 6.80 0.90 -6.64
CA PHE A 41 7.75 0.52 -7.68
C PHE A 41 9.18 0.84 -7.24
N MET A 42 9.40 2.07 -6.77
CA MET A 42 10.72 2.52 -6.32
C MET A 42 11.20 1.70 -5.11
N THR A 43 10.33 1.48 -4.10
CA THR A 43 10.69 0.64 -2.95
C THR A 43 10.93 -0.82 -3.33
N GLY A 44 10.16 -1.36 -4.28
CA GLY A 44 10.35 -2.72 -4.78
C GLY A 44 11.67 -2.89 -5.53
N VAL A 45 12.11 -1.88 -6.29
CA VAL A 45 13.38 -1.94 -7.04
C VAL A 45 14.60 -1.93 -6.10
N VAL A 46 14.59 -1.15 -5.03
CA VAL A 46 15.74 -1.06 -4.10
C VAL A 46 16.02 -2.37 -3.34
N HIS A 47 15.04 -3.28 -3.26
CA HIS A 47 15.27 -4.64 -2.75
C HIS A 47 16.27 -5.46 -3.59
N PHE A 48 16.39 -5.13 -4.88
CA PHE A 48 17.28 -5.82 -5.82
C PHE A 48 18.50 -4.97 -6.19
N VAL A 49 18.39 -3.64 -6.06
CA VAL A 49 19.41 -2.70 -6.50
C VAL A 49 19.89 -1.86 -5.30
N GLY A 50 21.13 -2.10 -4.86
CA GLY A 50 21.87 -1.22 -3.96
C GLY A 50 21.58 -1.38 -2.47
N MET A 51 20.31 -1.50 -2.05
CA MET A 51 19.95 -1.46 -0.62
C MET A 51 19.67 -2.83 0.02
N ARG A 52 19.86 -3.92 -0.73
CA ARG A 52 19.53 -5.27 -0.25
C ARG A 52 20.23 -5.62 1.07
N ALA A 53 21.52 -5.30 1.19
CA ALA A 53 22.31 -5.61 2.39
C ALA A 53 21.77 -4.88 3.63
N GLU A 54 21.52 -3.58 3.53
CA GLU A 54 20.93 -2.77 4.60
C GLU A 54 19.54 -3.30 5.01
N MET A 55 18.71 -3.70 4.04
CA MET A 55 17.39 -4.26 4.33
C MET A 55 17.45 -5.59 5.06
N ILE A 56 18.44 -6.43 4.75
CA ILE A 56 18.68 -7.70 5.45
C ILE A 56 19.06 -7.44 6.92
N GLU A 57 19.89 -6.43 7.18
CA GLU A 57 20.28 -6.05 8.55
C GLU A 57 19.09 -5.52 9.36
N MET A 58 18.11 -4.90 8.72
CA MET A 58 16.87 -4.46 9.38
C MET A 58 15.92 -5.62 9.75
N VAL A 59 16.15 -6.84 9.25
CA VAL A 59 15.29 -7.99 9.58
C VAL A 59 15.60 -8.47 11.01
N PRO A 60 14.59 -8.54 11.90
CA PRO A 60 14.81 -9.04 13.26
C PRO A 60 15.36 -10.47 13.27
N PRO A 61 16.31 -10.80 14.16
CA PRO A 61 16.93 -12.13 14.22
C PRO A 61 15.95 -13.26 14.57
N ALA A 62 14.76 -12.92 15.07
CA ALA A 62 13.68 -13.87 15.32
C ALA A 62 13.06 -14.44 14.03
N LEU A 63 13.29 -13.82 12.87
CA LEU A 63 12.77 -14.29 11.59
C LEU A 63 13.81 -15.12 10.82
N PRO A 64 13.44 -16.31 10.34
CA PRO A 64 14.35 -17.14 9.55
C PRO A 64 14.55 -16.57 8.14
N ALA A 65 15.74 -16.78 7.58
CA ALA A 65 16.08 -16.46 6.18
C ALA A 65 15.78 -15.00 5.77
N PRO A 66 16.46 -14.00 6.36
CA PRO A 66 16.21 -12.58 6.09
C PRO A 66 16.38 -12.20 4.60
N GLU A 67 17.35 -12.83 3.93
CA GLU A 67 17.56 -12.71 2.48
C GLU A 67 16.34 -13.08 1.64
N LEU A 68 15.68 -14.18 2.00
CA LEU A 68 14.50 -14.67 1.30
C LEU A 68 13.33 -13.73 1.58
N LEU A 69 13.18 -13.27 2.82
CA LEU A 69 12.11 -12.34 3.19
C LEU A 69 12.20 -11.03 2.41
N VAL A 70 13.40 -10.42 2.35
CA VAL A 70 13.65 -9.21 1.55
C VAL A 70 13.35 -9.46 0.07
N THR A 71 13.74 -10.62 -0.47
CA THR A 71 13.44 -10.97 -1.87
C THR A 71 11.93 -11.09 -2.10
N VAL A 72 11.22 -11.78 -1.22
CA VAL A 72 9.77 -11.98 -1.31
C VAL A 72 9.02 -10.65 -1.17
N THR A 73 9.40 -9.79 -0.21
CA THR A 73 8.76 -8.48 -0.06
C THR A 73 8.99 -7.61 -1.30
N GLY A 74 10.20 -7.60 -1.86
CA GLY A 74 10.48 -6.89 -3.10
C GLY A 74 9.63 -7.36 -4.29
N VAL A 75 9.49 -8.68 -4.48
CA VAL A 75 8.61 -9.23 -5.53
C VAL A 75 7.15 -8.84 -5.30
N LEU A 76 6.66 -8.95 -4.06
CA LEU A 76 5.29 -8.60 -3.72
C LEU A 76 4.99 -7.11 -3.93
N GLU A 77 5.95 -6.21 -3.67
CA GLU A 77 5.82 -4.78 -3.97
C GLU A 77 5.68 -4.52 -5.47
N LEU A 78 6.49 -5.18 -6.30
CA LEU A 78 6.42 -5.04 -7.76
C LEU A 78 5.11 -5.61 -8.31
N LEU A 79 4.67 -6.77 -7.83
CA LEU A 79 3.38 -7.35 -8.21
C LEU A 79 2.21 -6.48 -7.74
N GLY A 80 2.26 -5.96 -6.53
CA GLY A 80 1.27 -5.03 -5.98
C GLY A 80 1.21 -3.72 -6.78
N THR A 81 2.36 -3.22 -7.23
CA THR A 81 2.45 -2.07 -8.13
C THR A 81 1.74 -2.32 -9.46
N LEU A 82 2.05 -3.43 -10.13
CA LEU A 82 1.36 -3.81 -11.37
C LEU A 82 -0.14 -3.99 -11.15
N GLY A 83 -0.53 -4.57 -10.01
CA GLY A 83 -1.91 -4.71 -9.59
C GLY A 83 -2.60 -3.37 -9.34
N LEU A 84 -1.90 -2.36 -8.82
CA LEU A 84 -2.43 -1.00 -8.60
C LEU A 84 -2.74 -0.27 -9.90
N LEU A 85 -2.01 -0.54 -10.98
CA LEU A 85 -2.24 0.06 -12.29
C LEU A 85 -3.54 -0.41 -12.93
N TRP A 86 -3.92 -1.67 -12.70
CA TRP A 86 -5.12 -2.25 -13.29
C TRP A 86 -6.36 -2.06 -12.40
N SER A 87 -7.34 -1.28 -12.86
CA SER A 87 -8.49 -0.85 -12.03
C SER A 87 -9.31 -1.99 -11.41
N ARG A 88 -9.32 -3.18 -12.03
CA ARG A 88 -10.03 -4.35 -11.52
C ARG A 88 -9.30 -5.04 -10.35
N THR A 89 -7.97 -4.98 -10.33
CA THR A 89 -7.12 -5.63 -9.31
C THR A 89 -6.61 -4.64 -8.26
N ALA A 90 -6.66 -3.33 -8.53
CA ALA A 90 -6.18 -2.29 -7.64
C ALA A 90 -6.68 -2.37 -6.18
N PRO A 91 -7.95 -2.70 -5.88
CA PRO A 91 -8.39 -2.85 -4.49
C PRO A 91 -7.75 -4.04 -3.78
N TRP A 92 -7.51 -5.14 -4.48
CA TRP A 92 -6.85 -6.34 -3.95
C TRP A 92 -5.36 -6.09 -3.75
N ALA A 93 -4.72 -5.47 -4.74
CA ALA A 93 -3.32 -5.08 -4.66
C ALA A 93 -3.07 -4.08 -3.51
N ALA A 94 -3.91 -3.05 -3.38
CA ALA A 94 -3.84 -2.10 -2.27
C ALA A 94 -4.06 -2.77 -0.91
N GLY A 95 -4.98 -3.74 -0.82
CA GLY A 95 -5.18 -4.53 0.40
C GLY A 95 -3.98 -5.41 0.75
N GLY A 96 -3.37 -6.07 -0.24
CA GLY A 96 -2.16 -6.87 -0.04
C GLY A 96 -0.95 -6.03 0.39
N LEU A 97 -0.74 -4.88 -0.26
CA LEU A 97 0.31 -3.93 0.10
C LEU A 97 0.07 -3.34 1.50
N ALA A 98 -1.17 -3.05 1.88
CA ALA A 98 -1.51 -2.61 3.24
C ALA A 98 -1.15 -3.68 4.28
N LEU A 99 -1.47 -4.95 4.01
CA LEU A 99 -1.11 -6.07 4.90
C LEU A 99 0.41 -6.22 5.02
N MET A 100 1.14 -6.08 3.90
CA MET A 100 2.59 -6.15 3.89
C MET A 100 3.21 -5.01 4.70
N LEU A 101 2.71 -3.77 4.57
CA LEU A 101 3.16 -2.65 5.41
C LEU A 101 3.00 -2.97 6.90
N VAL A 102 1.88 -3.56 7.31
CA VAL A 102 1.67 -3.99 8.70
C VAL A 102 2.68 -5.08 9.09
N ALA A 103 2.90 -6.07 8.22
CA ALA A 103 3.85 -7.16 8.47
C ALA A 103 5.31 -6.70 8.55
N MET A 104 5.69 -5.61 7.85
CA MET A 104 7.04 -5.03 7.89
C MET A 104 7.27 -4.11 9.10
N PHE A 105 6.21 -3.73 9.84
CA PHE A 105 6.34 -2.84 10.99
C PHE A 105 7.33 -3.33 12.05
N PRO A 106 7.37 -4.62 12.45
CA PRO A 106 8.34 -5.11 13.44
C PRO A 106 9.80 -4.92 13.00
N ALA A 107 10.10 -5.07 11.71
CA ALA A 107 11.43 -4.80 11.17
C ALA A 107 11.80 -3.31 11.26
N ASN A 108 10.83 -2.43 10.96
CA ASN A 108 11.01 -0.98 11.11
C ASN A 108 11.23 -0.55 12.57
N VAL A 109 10.55 -1.20 13.52
CA VAL A 109 10.76 -0.96 14.96
C VAL A 109 12.15 -1.46 15.37
N TYR A 110 12.53 -2.66 14.96
CA TYR A 110 13.84 -3.24 15.25
C TYR A 110 14.98 -2.35 14.74
N ALA A 111 14.92 -1.91 13.48
CA ALA A 111 15.94 -1.03 12.90
C ALA A 111 16.15 0.27 13.70
N ALA A 112 15.05 0.88 14.17
CA ALA A 112 15.10 2.11 14.96
C ALA A 112 15.59 1.91 16.39
N VAL A 113 15.24 0.79 17.03
CA VAL A 113 15.65 0.49 18.42
C VAL A 113 17.10 -0.02 18.49
N SER A 114 17.53 -0.78 17.48
CA SER A 114 18.88 -1.34 17.40
C SER A 114 19.95 -0.33 16.95
N GLY A 115 19.57 0.94 16.70
CA GLY A 115 20.52 1.97 16.27
C GLY A 115 21.10 1.75 14.88
N LEU A 116 20.47 0.89 14.07
CA LEU A 116 20.85 0.67 12.67
C LEU A 116 20.55 1.90 11.81
N THR A 117 19.74 2.82 12.33
CA THR A 117 19.40 4.09 11.71
C THR A 117 19.99 5.25 12.49
N SER A 118 20.65 6.17 11.79
CA SER A 118 21.41 7.27 12.40
C SER A 118 20.83 8.65 12.08
N GLY A 119 19.88 8.74 11.15
CA GLY A 119 19.24 9.99 10.77
C GLY A 119 18.06 10.40 11.68
N PRO A 120 17.84 11.71 11.96
CA PRO A 120 16.66 12.19 12.70
C PRO A 120 15.33 11.76 12.08
N MET A 121 15.28 11.62 10.74
CA MET A 121 14.12 11.16 9.99
C MET A 121 13.95 9.64 9.95
N GLU A 122 14.96 8.91 10.43
CA GLU A 122 14.96 7.45 10.47
C GLU A 122 14.64 6.91 11.87
N ALA A 123 14.51 7.83 12.84
CA ALA A 123 14.01 7.55 14.17
C ALA A 123 12.61 6.94 14.13
N LEU A 124 12.25 6.22 15.19
CA LEU A 124 11.03 5.45 15.28
C LEU A 124 9.77 6.27 14.98
N LEU A 125 9.67 7.48 15.53
CA LEU A 125 8.47 8.30 15.43
C LEU A 125 8.23 8.82 14.00
N PRO A 126 9.18 9.50 13.32
CA PRO A 126 9.03 9.86 11.92
C PRO A 126 8.76 8.66 11.00
N ARG A 127 9.47 7.54 11.20
CA ARG A 127 9.28 6.31 10.43
C ARG A 127 7.87 5.76 10.57
N THR A 128 7.35 5.70 11.80
CA THR A 128 5.99 5.23 12.09
C THR A 128 4.93 6.15 11.49
N LEU A 129 5.10 7.47 11.60
CA LEU A 129 4.18 8.44 11.01
C LEU A 129 4.10 8.30 9.49
N ILE A 130 5.24 8.16 8.82
CA ILE A 130 5.32 7.97 7.37
C ILE A 130 4.65 6.65 6.97
N GLN A 131 4.88 5.57 7.73
CA GLN A 131 4.23 4.29 7.47
C GLN A 131 2.71 4.37 7.65
N ILE A 132 2.22 5.11 8.66
CA ILE A 132 0.79 5.37 8.85
C ILE A 132 0.21 6.10 7.63
N VAL A 133 0.94 7.07 7.07
CA VAL A 133 0.51 7.77 5.83
C VAL A 133 0.37 6.78 4.66
N PHE A 134 1.35 5.90 4.47
CA PHE A 134 1.29 4.88 3.40
C PHE A 134 0.16 3.86 3.62
N LEU A 135 -0.05 3.44 4.86
CA LEU A 135 -1.14 2.56 5.22
C LEU A 135 -2.50 3.22 5.00
N ALA A 136 -2.66 4.48 5.39
CA ALA A 136 -3.89 5.23 5.17
C ALA A 136 -4.16 5.42 3.66
N ALA A 137 -3.13 5.72 2.87
CA ALA A 137 -3.23 5.87 1.43
C ALA A 137 -3.65 4.57 0.73
N THR A 138 -3.04 3.43 1.08
CA THR A 138 -3.40 2.12 0.52
C THR A 138 -4.83 1.71 0.93
N LEU A 139 -5.21 1.93 2.19
CA LEU A 139 -6.57 1.67 2.67
C LEU A 139 -7.62 2.57 1.99
N ALA A 140 -7.29 3.83 1.69
CA ALA A 140 -8.20 4.73 0.99
C ALA A 140 -8.56 4.25 -0.43
N VAL A 141 -7.67 3.46 -1.05
CA VAL A 141 -7.91 2.79 -2.34
C VAL A 141 -8.69 1.48 -2.15
N ALA A 142 -8.36 0.70 -1.12
CA ALA A 142 -8.94 -0.62 -0.88
C ALA A 142 -10.38 -0.60 -0.30
N VAL A 143 -10.61 0.20 0.75
CA VAL A 143 -11.82 0.14 1.60
C VAL A 143 -13.14 0.41 0.86
N PRO A 144 -13.26 1.42 -0.02
CA PRO A 144 -14.52 1.71 -0.71
C PRO A 144 -15.03 0.50 -1.52
N HIS A 145 -14.13 -0.19 -2.22
CA HIS A 145 -14.48 -1.36 -3.04
C HIS A 145 -15.01 -2.53 -2.20
N PHE A 146 -14.38 -2.81 -1.05
CA PHE A 146 -14.84 -3.87 -0.16
C PHE A 146 -16.17 -3.54 0.52
N ARG A 147 -16.43 -2.25 0.79
CA ARG A 147 -17.72 -1.80 1.33
C ARG A 147 -18.84 -1.97 0.30
N ASP A 148 -18.60 -1.61 -0.97
CA ASP A 148 -19.60 -1.71 -2.03
C ASP A 148 -19.97 -3.18 -2.30
N ARG A 149 -18.98 -4.09 -2.36
CA ARG A 149 -19.23 -5.54 -2.52
C ARG A 149 -20.02 -6.13 -1.35
N ARG A 150 -19.69 -5.77 -0.10
CA ARG A 150 -20.41 -6.25 1.08
C ARG A 150 -21.86 -5.76 1.12
N ARG A 151 -22.12 -4.53 0.68
CA ARG A 151 -23.49 -3.99 0.56
C ARG A 151 -24.33 -4.77 -0.45
N ILE A 152 -23.80 -4.98 -1.66
CA ILE A 152 -24.49 -5.74 -2.71
C ILE A 152 -24.89 -7.15 -2.23
N GLY A 153 -23.96 -7.86 -1.55
CA GLY A 153 -24.25 -9.18 -1.00
C GLY A 153 -25.33 -9.18 0.10
N ARG A 154 -25.33 -8.15 0.95
CA ARG A 154 -26.34 -7.99 2.01
C ARG A 154 -27.74 -7.72 1.44
N ASP A 155 -27.83 -6.87 0.42
CA ASP A 155 -29.10 -6.53 -0.23
C ASP A 155 -29.68 -7.70 -1.02
N ALA A 156 -28.81 -8.53 -1.63
CA ALA A 156 -29.23 -9.77 -2.29
C ALA A 156 -29.82 -10.78 -1.30
N GLY A 157 -29.16 -10.99 -0.15
CA GLY A 157 -29.66 -11.90 0.89
C GLY A 157 -30.99 -11.43 1.52
N ARG A 158 -31.18 -10.11 1.68
CA ARG A 158 -32.44 -9.55 2.20
C ARG A 158 -33.61 -9.80 1.25
N ARG A 159 -33.43 -9.57 -0.06
CA ARG A 159 -34.48 -9.81 -1.07
C ARG A 159 -34.92 -11.28 -1.12
N SER A 160 -33.97 -12.22 -1.06
CA SER A 160 -34.33 -13.66 -1.02
C SER A 160 -35.12 -14.05 0.22
N SER A 161 -34.83 -13.45 1.38
CA SER A 161 -35.61 -13.71 2.60
C SER A 161 -37.00 -13.11 2.53
N GLU A 162 -37.17 -11.91 1.96
CA GLU A 162 -38.48 -11.28 1.74
C GLU A 162 -39.33 -12.08 0.74
N GLU A 163 -38.73 -12.60 -0.34
CA GLU A 163 -39.42 -13.42 -1.34
C GLU A 163 -39.90 -14.77 -0.77
N VAL A 164 -39.09 -15.43 0.08
CA VAL A 164 -39.50 -16.66 0.77
C VAL A 164 -40.67 -16.42 1.73
N ILE A 165 -40.70 -15.28 2.44
CA ILE A 165 -41.79 -14.94 3.37
C ILE A 165 -43.09 -14.65 2.61
N VAL A 166 -43.03 -13.96 1.47
CA VAL A 166 -44.22 -13.62 0.67
C VAL A 166 -44.84 -14.85 0.01
N ASN A 167 -44.03 -15.88 -0.26
CA ASN A 167 -44.45 -17.09 -0.96
C ASN A 167 -44.76 -18.29 -0.03
N SER A 168 -44.85 -18.05 1.29
CA SER A 168 -45.23 -19.01 2.34
C SER A 168 -46.59 -18.65 2.96
#